data_AF-A0A851B8C8-F1
#
_entry.id   AF-A0A851B8C8-F1
#
_cell.length_a   1.000
_cell.length_b   1.000
_cell.length_c   1.000
_cell.angle_alpha   90.00
_cell.angle_beta   90.00
_cell.angle_gamma   90.00
#
_symmetry.space_group_name_H-M   'P 1'
#
loop_
_entity.id
_entity.type
_entity.pdbx_description
1 polymer ?
#
loop_
_entity_poly.entity_id
_entity_poly.type
_entity_poly.pdbx_seq_one_letter_code
_entity_poly.pdbx_strand_id
1 'polypeptide(L)'
;DTALQKPREVFRLPTDLAACDNRLCASMHFSSSTWVILSDGTGRLYLIKSGKRGSTASEKWEIVFNEELGSPFIIAHSVSFVKSGAHSLAVLLLRVEKDELDTKGSGFHVTLEWVTIAEGIEDHHRYEIIKRRVLQGKSVPHYAAIEPSGDGLMIVSHKPFTFMQSESDKLEENDDAKVSSEKKDPLYYWQQTEDDVTITVHLPQDITKDDIKIRFSPDNICVTLKEQPPLMEGKLYASVDHESCTWIFREDKSLEISLIKKNEGSRWPELIIGDPRGEFVMDPSQCSEIAESLMHLTSEVMNPNPEKENPPCNAQELEECDAFLEDGASLCRFDGNTLKVTHIVS
;
A
#
# COMPACT_ATOMS: atom_id res chain seq x y z
N ASP A 1 -46.63 8.86 19.16
CA ASP A 1 -46.34 9.70 17.98
C ASP A 1 -44.98 9.38 17.41
N THR A 2 -44.95 8.58 16.34
CA THR A 2 -43.73 8.30 15.58
C THR A 2 -43.38 9.53 14.76
N ALA A 3 -42.21 10.12 15.03
CA ALA A 3 -41.68 11.34 14.40
C ALA A 3 -41.37 11.23 12.88
N LEU A 4 -41.84 10.17 12.21
CA LEU A 4 -41.57 9.87 10.82
C LEU A 4 -42.86 10.06 10.00
N GLN A 5 -42.79 10.95 9.00
CA GLN A 5 -43.87 11.15 8.04
C GLN A 5 -44.06 9.89 7.17
N LYS A 6 -45.21 9.78 6.48
CA LYS A 6 -45.46 8.68 5.54
C LYS A 6 -44.37 8.63 4.46
N PRO A 7 -43.86 7.45 4.10
CA PRO A 7 -42.84 7.32 3.06
C PRO A 7 -43.39 7.82 1.73
N ARG A 8 -42.57 8.59 1.00
CA ARG A 8 -42.90 9.17 -0.30
C ARG A 8 -41.96 8.61 -1.36
N GLU A 9 -42.52 8.14 -2.47
CA GLU A 9 -41.73 7.73 -3.62
C GLU A 9 -41.18 8.97 -4.35
N VAL A 10 -39.86 9.04 -4.48
CA VAL A 10 -39.14 10.17 -5.12
C VAL A 10 -38.43 9.75 -6.41
N PHE A 11 -38.17 8.46 -6.56
CA PHE A 11 -37.49 7.87 -7.70
C PHE A 11 -37.81 6.38 -7.81
N ARG A 12 -37.93 5.88 -9.04
CA ARG A 12 -38.12 4.45 -9.34
C ARG A 12 -37.09 4.03 -10.38
N LEU A 13 -36.37 2.95 -10.08
CA LEU A 13 -35.45 2.34 -11.03
C LEU A 13 -36.22 1.79 -12.26
N PRO A 14 -35.65 1.90 -13.48
CA PRO A 14 -36.23 1.30 -14.68
C PRO A 14 -36.46 -0.21 -14.48
N THR A 15 -37.60 -0.74 -14.94
CA THR A 15 -38.11 -2.07 -14.55
C THR A 15 -37.52 -3.24 -15.37
N ASP A 16 -36.64 -2.98 -16.34
CA ASP A 16 -36.04 -4.01 -17.22
C ASP A 16 -34.93 -4.85 -16.59
N LEU A 17 -34.82 -4.85 -15.25
CA LEU A 17 -33.72 -5.41 -14.47
C LEU A 17 -33.82 -6.93 -14.20
N ALA A 18 -34.72 -7.64 -14.89
CA ALA A 18 -35.02 -9.05 -14.61
C ALA A 18 -34.13 -10.08 -15.36
N ALA A 19 -33.21 -9.62 -16.20
CA ALA A 19 -32.45 -10.48 -17.12
C ALA A 19 -30.96 -10.71 -16.75
N CYS A 20 -30.46 -10.21 -15.62
CA CYS A 20 -29.05 -10.39 -15.22
C CYS A 20 -28.92 -11.42 -14.09
N ASP A 21 -28.34 -12.58 -14.42
CA ASP A 21 -28.09 -13.68 -13.48
C ASP A 21 -27.09 -13.32 -12.35
N ASN A 22 -26.21 -12.32 -12.55
CA ASN A 22 -25.16 -11.90 -11.62
C ASN A 22 -25.43 -10.52 -10.97
N ARG A 23 -26.68 -10.18 -10.66
CA ARG A 23 -27.04 -8.86 -10.11
C ARG A 23 -26.66 -8.71 -8.63
N LEU A 24 -26.08 -7.56 -8.26
CA LEU A 24 -25.90 -7.12 -6.87
C LEU A 24 -27.12 -6.32 -6.37
N CYS A 25 -27.19 -6.11 -5.05
CA CYS A 25 -28.18 -5.20 -4.48
C CYS A 25 -27.98 -3.77 -5.01
N ALA A 26 -29.08 -3.07 -5.29
CA ALA A 26 -29.02 -1.65 -5.58
C ALA A 26 -28.40 -0.90 -4.39
N SER A 27 -27.52 0.05 -4.66
CA SER A 27 -26.82 0.84 -3.64
C SER A 27 -27.00 2.32 -3.93
N MET A 28 -27.02 3.15 -2.89
CA MET A 28 -27.15 4.60 -3.03
C MET A 28 -26.27 5.33 -2.03
N HIS A 29 -25.78 6.50 -2.40
CA HIS A 29 -25.01 7.37 -1.52
C HIS A 29 -25.36 8.84 -1.76
N PHE A 30 -25.51 9.60 -0.68
CA PHE A 30 -25.78 11.04 -0.74
C PHE A 30 -24.46 11.81 -0.81
N SER A 31 -24.08 12.26 -2.00
CA SER A 31 -22.81 12.97 -2.20
C SER A 31 -22.85 14.43 -1.71
N SER A 32 -24.05 15.01 -1.59
CA SER A 32 -24.29 16.32 -0.97
C SER A 32 -25.76 16.45 -0.54
N SER A 33 -26.16 17.59 0.02
CA SER A 33 -27.57 17.92 0.33
C SER A 33 -28.50 17.98 -0.89
N THR A 34 -27.94 18.01 -2.11
CA THR A 34 -28.67 18.14 -3.39
C THR A 34 -28.38 17.03 -4.40
N TRP A 35 -27.36 16.22 -4.18
CA TRP A 35 -26.90 15.19 -5.12
C TRP A 35 -26.97 13.79 -4.51
N VAL A 36 -27.30 12.83 -5.36
CA VAL A 36 -27.40 11.41 -5.03
C VAL A 36 -26.75 10.60 -6.13
N ILE A 37 -25.95 9.62 -5.74
CA ILE A 37 -25.44 8.58 -6.62
C ILE A 37 -26.20 7.29 -6.33
N LEU A 38 -26.62 6.60 -7.39
CA LEU A 38 -27.38 5.37 -7.32
C LEU A 38 -26.78 4.34 -8.28
N SER A 39 -26.74 3.08 -7.84
CA SER A 39 -26.42 1.91 -8.65
C SER A 39 -27.62 0.97 -8.63
N ASP A 40 -27.99 0.44 -9.79
CA ASP A 40 -29.06 -0.56 -9.90
C ASP A 40 -28.59 -2.01 -9.60
N GLY A 41 -27.28 -2.17 -9.37
CA GLY A 41 -26.64 -3.44 -9.08
C GLY A 41 -26.32 -4.28 -10.33
N THR A 42 -26.55 -3.75 -11.53
CA THR A 42 -26.19 -4.42 -12.80
C THR A 42 -24.87 -3.93 -13.39
N GLY A 43 -24.31 -2.85 -12.83
CA GLY A 43 -23.13 -2.16 -13.38
C GLY A 43 -23.45 -0.78 -13.97
N ARG A 44 -24.67 -0.27 -13.80
CA ARG A 44 -25.02 1.11 -14.17
C ARG A 44 -24.94 2.08 -13.00
N LEU A 45 -24.38 3.25 -13.28
CA LEU A 45 -24.25 4.38 -12.37
C LEU A 45 -25.20 5.50 -12.80
N TYR A 46 -26.03 5.95 -11.86
CA TYR A 46 -26.95 7.08 -12.05
C TYR A 46 -26.51 8.24 -11.14
N LEU A 47 -26.32 9.41 -11.74
CA LEU A 47 -26.18 10.67 -11.03
C LEU A 47 -27.52 11.39 -11.05
N ILE A 48 -28.01 11.69 -9.84
CA ILE A 48 -29.34 12.22 -9.63
C ILE A 48 -29.26 13.52 -8.86
N LYS A 49 -29.92 14.56 -9.40
CA LYS A 49 -30.15 15.83 -8.72
C LYS A 49 -31.43 15.71 -7.90
N SER A 50 -31.27 15.57 -6.59
CA SER A 50 -32.41 15.47 -5.66
C SER A 50 -33.01 16.82 -5.29
N GLY A 51 -32.28 17.92 -5.53
CA GLY A 51 -32.58 19.23 -4.95
C GLY A 51 -32.40 19.23 -3.43
N LYS A 52 -32.64 20.39 -2.78
CA LYS A 52 -32.48 20.54 -1.33
C LYS A 52 -33.49 19.67 -0.60
N ARG A 53 -33.00 18.63 0.07
CA ARG A 53 -33.84 17.70 0.83
C ARG A 53 -34.26 18.35 2.16
N GLY A 54 -35.55 18.30 2.48
CA GLY A 54 -36.15 18.99 3.61
C GLY A 54 -37.66 19.16 3.44
N SER A 55 -38.28 19.96 4.29
CA SER A 55 -39.74 20.21 4.27
C SER A 55 -40.26 20.87 2.99
N THR A 56 -39.38 21.51 2.22
CA THR A 56 -39.68 22.17 0.93
C THR A 56 -39.05 21.46 -0.28
N ALA A 57 -38.72 20.18 -0.15
CA ALA A 57 -38.03 19.42 -1.20
C ALA A 57 -38.87 19.27 -2.48
N SER A 58 -38.18 19.32 -3.62
CA SER A 58 -38.73 19.01 -4.95
C SER A 58 -39.32 17.60 -4.98
N GLU A 59 -40.41 17.43 -5.73
CA GLU A 59 -41.21 16.20 -5.73
C GLU A 59 -40.61 15.07 -6.55
N LYS A 60 -39.68 15.37 -7.46
CA LYS A 60 -39.08 14.40 -8.38
C LYS A 60 -37.58 14.61 -8.50
N TRP A 61 -36.87 13.52 -8.38
CA TRP A 61 -35.43 13.43 -8.61
C TRP A 61 -35.15 13.35 -10.11
N GLU A 62 -34.20 14.16 -10.59
CA GLU A 62 -33.84 14.23 -12.01
C GLU A 62 -32.53 13.50 -12.26
N ILE A 63 -32.51 12.62 -13.27
CA ILE A 63 -31.29 11.94 -13.71
C ILE A 63 -30.51 12.91 -14.60
N VAL A 64 -29.28 13.21 -14.21
CA VAL A 64 -28.40 14.12 -14.95
C VAL A 64 -27.27 13.37 -15.66
N PHE A 65 -26.92 12.17 -15.17
CA PHE A 65 -26.00 11.27 -15.84
C PHE A 65 -26.38 9.82 -15.58
N ASN A 66 -26.21 8.98 -16.60
CA ASN A 66 -26.47 7.55 -16.56
C ASN A 66 -25.51 6.85 -17.53
N GLU A 67 -24.60 6.05 -16.99
CA GLU A 67 -23.70 5.21 -17.79
C GLU A 67 -23.51 3.82 -17.20
N GLU A 68 -23.12 2.89 -18.07
CA GLU A 68 -22.82 1.51 -17.74
C GLU A 68 -21.30 1.32 -17.64
N LEU A 69 -20.83 0.96 -16.45
CA LEU A 69 -19.40 0.84 -16.13
C LEU A 69 -18.91 -0.61 -16.12
N GLY A 70 -19.60 -1.50 -16.84
CA GLY A 70 -19.23 -2.91 -16.96
C GLY A 70 -19.79 -3.78 -15.83
N SER A 71 -18.92 -4.49 -15.09
CA SER A 71 -19.35 -5.46 -14.08
C SER A 71 -20.19 -4.82 -12.95
N PRO A 72 -21.01 -5.61 -12.23
CA PRO A 72 -21.74 -5.14 -11.06
C PRO A 72 -20.82 -4.57 -9.97
N PHE A 73 -21.24 -3.48 -9.32
CA PHE A 73 -20.52 -2.85 -8.22
C PHE A 73 -21.47 -2.31 -7.15
N ILE A 74 -20.94 -2.09 -5.95
CA ILE A 74 -21.60 -1.32 -4.90
C ILE A 74 -20.92 0.04 -4.72
N ILE A 75 -21.69 1.06 -4.36
CA ILE A 75 -21.14 2.38 -4.05
C ILE A 75 -20.61 2.36 -2.62
N ALA A 76 -19.29 2.50 -2.46
CA ALA A 76 -18.64 2.57 -1.15
C ALA A 76 -18.71 3.99 -0.56
N HIS A 77 -18.45 5.01 -1.38
CA HIS A 77 -18.46 6.41 -0.94
C HIS A 77 -18.68 7.35 -2.13
N SER A 78 -19.25 8.53 -1.90
CA SER A 78 -19.24 9.61 -2.91
C SER A 78 -19.25 10.99 -2.27
N VAL A 79 -18.66 11.96 -2.97
CA VAL A 79 -18.54 13.35 -2.51
C VAL A 79 -18.66 14.33 -3.67
N SER A 80 -19.38 15.42 -3.43
CA SER A 80 -19.54 16.55 -4.35
C SER A 80 -18.60 17.69 -3.95
N PHE A 81 -17.92 18.28 -4.92
CA PHE A 81 -17.00 19.39 -4.73
C PHE A 81 -16.98 20.30 -5.96
N VAL A 82 -16.37 21.49 -5.83
CA VAL A 82 -16.19 22.43 -6.94
C VAL A 82 -14.69 22.51 -7.23
N LYS A 83 -14.30 22.24 -8.47
CA LYS A 83 -12.90 22.28 -8.91
C LYS A 83 -12.79 23.16 -10.15
N SER A 84 -11.88 24.14 -10.12
CA SER A 84 -11.67 25.10 -11.21
C SER A 84 -12.95 25.83 -11.68
N GLY A 85 -13.89 26.06 -10.75
CA GLY A 85 -15.17 26.73 -11.04
C GLY A 85 -16.28 25.83 -11.61
N ALA A 86 -15.98 24.56 -11.91
CA ALA A 86 -16.96 23.58 -12.37
C ALA A 86 -17.38 22.64 -11.23
N HIS A 87 -18.65 22.24 -11.22
CA HIS A 87 -19.13 21.22 -10.28
C HIS A 87 -18.58 19.84 -10.66
N SER A 88 -18.04 19.15 -9.67
CA SER A 88 -17.43 17.83 -9.82
C SER A 88 -17.92 16.89 -8.73
N LEU A 89 -17.90 15.60 -9.04
CA LEU A 89 -18.30 14.54 -8.15
C LEU A 89 -17.28 13.42 -8.21
N ALA A 90 -16.87 12.92 -7.05
CA ALA A 90 -16.07 11.71 -6.96
C ALA A 90 -16.92 10.58 -6.38
N VAL A 91 -16.84 9.41 -6.99
CA VAL A 91 -17.53 8.20 -6.59
C VAL A 91 -16.52 7.08 -6.46
N LEU A 92 -16.62 6.32 -5.38
CA LEU A 92 -15.84 5.13 -5.12
C LEU A 92 -16.74 3.90 -5.25
N LEU A 93 -16.42 3.06 -6.22
CA LEU A 93 -17.14 1.83 -6.52
C LEU A 93 -16.32 0.64 -6.03
N LEU A 94 -16.96 -0.29 -5.33
CA LEU A 94 -16.34 -1.53 -4.88
C LEU A 94 -16.87 -2.70 -5.71
N ARG A 95 -15.94 -3.48 -6.26
CA ARG A 95 -16.20 -4.74 -6.96
C ARG A 95 -15.43 -5.86 -6.26
N VAL A 96 -16.05 -7.03 -6.21
CA VAL A 96 -15.40 -8.27 -5.75
C VAL A 96 -15.46 -9.22 -6.92
N GLU A 97 -14.30 -9.60 -7.43
CA GLU A 97 -14.16 -10.41 -8.64
C GLU A 97 -13.39 -11.68 -8.28
N LYS A 98 -13.77 -12.78 -8.93
CA LYS A 98 -13.12 -14.06 -8.72
C LYS A 98 -11.81 -14.09 -9.50
N ASP A 99 -10.72 -14.42 -8.83
CA ASP A 99 -9.40 -14.59 -9.43
C ASP A 99 -9.12 -16.09 -9.62
N GLU A 100 -9.23 -16.57 -10.86
CA GLU A 100 -9.00 -17.99 -11.16
C GLU A 100 -7.51 -18.37 -11.17
N LEU A 101 -6.61 -17.39 -11.20
CA LEU A 101 -5.15 -17.59 -11.19
C LEU A 101 -4.59 -17.67 -9.76
N ASP A 102 -5.31 -17.18 -8.77
CA ASP A 102 -4.89 -17.21 -7.37
C ASP A 102 -5.16 -18.59 -6.74
N THR A 103 -4.16 -19.47 -6.84
CA THR A 103 -4.18 -20.82 -6.25
C THR A 103 -3.76 -20.85 -4.78
N LYS A 104 -3.28 -19.74 -4.22
CA LYS A 104 -2.71 -19.67 -2.85
C LYS A 104 -3.50 -18.78 -1.88
N GLY A 105 -4.32 -17.85 -2.38
CA GLY A 105 -5.16 -16.97 -1.57
C GLY A 105 -6.62 -17.40 -1.52
N SER A 106 -7.52 -16.42 -1.37
CA SER A 106 -8.96 -16.64 -1.29
C SER A 106 -9.60 -16.95 -2.63
N GLY A 107 -8.87 -16.78 -3.75
CA GLY A 107 -9.43 -16.88 -5.10
C GLY A 107 -10.33 -15.69 -5.48
N PHE A 108 -10.26 -14.58 -4.73
CA PHE A 108 -10.98 -13.34 -5.01
C PHE A 108 -10.05 -12.14 -4.85
N HIS A 109 -10.19 -11.17 -5.75
CA HIS A 109 -9.61 -9.84 -5.59
C HIS A 109 -10.70 -8.78 -5.46
N VAL A 110 -10.36 -7.71 -4.76
CA VAL A 110 -11.24 -6.56 -4.56
C VAL A 110 -10.71 -5.41 -5.40
N THR A 111 -11.61 -4.80 -6.15
CA THR A 111 -11.30 -3.67 -7.03
C THR A 111 -12.06 -2.44 -6.54
N LEU A 112 -11.34 -1.39 -6.20
CA LEU A 112 -11.87 -0.07 -5.86
C LEU A 112 -11.69 0.86 -7.06
N GLU A 113 -12.79 1.19 -7.73
CA GLU A 113 -12.79 2.10 -8.86
C GLU A 113 -13.21 3.50 -8.41
N TRP A 114 -12.27 4.43 -8.50
CA TRP A 114 -12.46 5.84 -8.20
C TRP A 114 -12.75 6.62 -9.48
N VAL A 115 -14.03 6.98 -9.64
CA VAL A 115 -14.55 7.72 -10.79
C VAL A 115 -14.73 9.19 -10.42
N THR A 116 -14.22 10.09 -11.26
CA THR A 116 -14.49 11.53 -11.16
C THR A 116 -15.37 11.95 -12.32
N ILE A 117 -16.54 12.49 -12.01
CA ILE A 117 -17.53 13.00 -12.94
C ILE A 117 -17.52 14.53 -12.82
N ALA A 118 -17.46 15.25 -13.93
CA ALA A 118 -17.51 16.70 -13.92
C ALA A 118 -18.57 17.20 -14.91
N GLU A 119 -19.03 18.42 -14.67
CA GLU A 119 -19.88 19.15 -15.61
C GLU A 119 -19.08 19.48 -16.88
N GLY A 120 -19.68 19.22 -18.04
CA GLY A 120 -19.09 19.48 -19.35
C GLY A 120 -18.88 20.97 -19.60
N ILE A 121 -17.79 21.31 -20.30
CA ILE A 121 -17.41 22.70 -20.57
C ILE A 121 -18.35 23.35 -21.60
N GLU A 122 -18.87 22.56 -22.56
CA GLU A 122 -19.74 23.04 -23.64
C GLU A 122 -21.23 23.06 -23.26
N ASP A 123 -21.66 22.14 -22.38
CA ASP A 123 -23.03 22.04 -21.89
C ASP A 123 -23.03 21.87 -20.37
N HIS A 124 -23.35 22.96 -19.67
CA HIS A 124 -23.49 23.04 -18.21
C HIS A 124 -24.54 22.07 -17.62
N HIS A 125 -25.31 21.38 -18.45
CA HIS A 125 -26.32 20.41 -18.02
C HIS A 125 -25.89 18.96 -18.23
N ARG A 126 -24.74 18.71 -18.86
CA ARG A 126 -24.25 17.37 -19.16
C ARG A 126 -23.05 17.05 -18.28
N TYR A 127 -23.12 15.91 -17.58
CA TYR A 127 -22.02 15.40 -16.76
C TYR A 127 -21.30 14.29 -17.51
N GLU A 128 -19.99 14.25 -17.40
CA GLU A 128 -19.16 13.24 -18.07
C GLU A 128 -18.06 12.75 -17.13
N ILE A 129 -17.64 11.50 -17.34
CA ILE A 129 -16.53 10.92 -16.58
C ILE A 129 -15.21 11.50 -17.12
N ILE A 130 -14.52 12.27 -16.28
CA ILE A 130 -13.24 12.89 -16.64
C ILE A 130 -12.03 12.06 -16.21
N LYS A 131 -12.15 11.27 -15.15
CA LYS A 131 -11.06 10.44 -14.63
C LYS A 131 -11.59 9.14 -14.06
N ARG A 132 -10.86 8.05 -14.33
CA ARG A 132 -11.08 6.72 -13.74
C ARG A 132 -9.75 6.21 -13.21
N ARG A 133 -9.73 5.81 -11.96
CA ARG A 133 -8.55 5.20 -11.32
C ARG A 133 -9.02 3.92 -10.68
N VAL A 134 -8.21 2.88 -10.77
CA VAL A 134 -8.56 1.56 -10.25
C VAL A 134 -7.50 1.17 -9.23
N LEU A 135 -7.92 0.77 -8.04
CA LEU A 135 -7.06 0.17 -7.04
C LEU A 135 -7.46 -1.29 -6.86
N GLN A 136 -6.48 -2.17 -6.78
CA GLN A 136 -6.68 -3.60 -6.54
C GLN A 136 -6.09 -4.00 -5.19
N GLY A 137 -6.83 -4.82 -4.45
CA GLY A 137 -6.42 -5.37 -3.17
C GLY A 137 -6.89 -6.81 -3.01
N LYS A 138 -6.28 -7.53 -2.06
CA LYS A 138 -6.62 -8.94 -1.76
C LYS A 138 -7.61 -9.11 -0.61
N SER A 139 -8.06 -8.01 -0.01
CA SER A 139 -9.02 -8.00 1.09
C SER A 139 -10.04 -6.89 0.87
N VAL A 140 -11.26 -7.08 1.35
CA VAL A 140 -12.28 -6.02 1.38
C VAL A 140 -11.82 -4.94 2.37
N PRO A 141 -11.90 -3.65 2.03
CA PRO A 141 -11.52 -2.60 2.96
C PRO A 141 -12.53 -2.52 4.11
N HIS A 142 -12.04 -2.30 5.32
CA HIS A 142 -12.89 -1.98 6.48
C HIS A 142 -13.52 -0.60 6.34
N TYR A 143 -12.76 0.33 5.76
CA TYR A 143 -13.19 1.69 5.52
C TYR A 143 -12.57 2.19 4.22
N ALA A 144 -13.34 2.89 3.41
CA ALA A 144 -12.83 3.57 2.24
C ALA A 144 -13.65 4.85 1.99
N ALA A 145 -12.97 6.00 1.95
CA ALA A 145 -13.62 7.29 1.77
C ALA A 145 -12.75 8.24 0.95
N ILE A 146 -13.43 9.03 0.12
CA ILE A 146 -12.82 10.08 -0.70
C ILE A 146 -12.79 11.36 0.14
N GLU A 147 -11.68 12.08 0.11
CA GLU A 147 -11.55 13.35 0.79
C GLU A 147 -12.55 14.40 0.26
N PRO A 148 -13.00 15.36 1.08
CA PRO A 148 -13.93 16.41 0.65
C PRO A 148 -13.48 17.22 -0.56
N SER A 149 -12.17 17.38 -0.77
CA SER A 149 -11.59 18.06 -1.93
C SER A 149 -11.64 17.23 -3.22
N GLY A 150 -11.88 15.92 -3.13
CA GLY A 150 -11.78 14.99 -4.25
C GLY A 150 -10.35 14.69 -4.68
N ASP A 151 -9.35 15.06 -3.90
CA ASP A 151 -7.93 14.88 -4.26
C ASP A 151 -7.27 13.68 -3.57
N GLY A 152 -7.87 13.12 -2.53
CA GLY A 152 -7.34 11.98 -1.80
C GLY A 152 -8.36 10.87 -1.58
N LEU A 153 -7.86 9.66 -1.41
CA LEU A 153 -8.63 8.47 -1.05
C LEU A 153 -8.00 7.82 0.18
N MET A 154 -8.78 7.68 1.25
CA MET A 154 -8.36 7.00 2.48
C MET A 154 -8.93 5.58 2.47
N ILE A 155 -8.08 4.59 2.75
CA ILE A 155 -8.46 3.18 2.83
C ILE A 155 -7.89 2.60 4.11
N VAL A 156 -8.73 1.91 4.89
CA VAL A 156 -8.32 1.06 6.00
C VAL A 156 -8.54 -0.39 5.59
N SER A 157 -7.46 -1.17 5.54
CA SER A 157 -7.52 -2.58 5.18
C SER A 157 -6.38 -3.38 5.79
N HIS A 158 -6.62 -4.68 5.99
CA HIS A 158 -5.57 -5.63 6.41
C HIS A 158 -4.49 -5.77 5.33
N LYS A 159 -4.91 -6.01 4.07
CA LYS A 159 -3.98 -6.11 2.94
C LYS A 159 -3.91 -4.80 2.18
N PRO A 160 -2.72 -4.40 1.70
CA PRO A 160 -2.55 -3.15 0.98
C PRO A 160 -3.30 -3.16 -0.35
N PHE A 161 -3.70 -1.96 -0.79
CA PHE A 161 -4.23 -1.70 -2.12
C PHE A 161 -3.15 -1.07 -3.00
N THR A 162 -3.18 -1.38 -4.29
CA THR A 162 -2.24 -0.84 -5.29
C THR A 162 -2.99 -0.26 -6.47
N PHE A 163 -2.54 0.86 -7.01
CA PHE A 163 -3.13 1.41 -8.23
C PHE A 163 -2.79 0.54 -9.44
N MET A 164 -3.81 0.21 -10.22
CA MET A 164 -3.66 -0.36 -11.54
C MET A 164 -3.43 0.81 -12.50
N GLN A 165 -2.19 0.99 -12.96
CA GLN A 165 -1.91 1.96 -14.02
C GLN A 165 -2.67 1.53 -15.28
N SER A 166 -3.64 2.35 -15.70
CA SER A 166 -4.22 2.23 -17.04
C SER A 166 -3.13 2.54 -18.06
N GLU A 167 -3.03 1.73 -19.12
CA GLU A 167 -2.08 1.90 -20.23
C GLU A 167 -2.15 3.30 -20.90
N SER A 168 -3.17 4.10 -20.60
CA SER A 168 -3.44 5.42 -21.20
C SER A 168 -2.62 6.59 -20.64
N ASP A 169 -1.96 6.47 -19.47
CA ASP A 169 -1.20 7.56 -18.83
C ASP A 169 0.33 7.34 -18.82
N LYS A 170 0.87 6.50 -19.71
CA LYS A 170 2.33 6.24 -19.78
C LYS A 170 3.16 7.33 -20.47
N LEU A 171 2.61 8.53 -20.70
CA LEU A 171 3.37 9.64 -21.28
C LEU A 171 3.44 10.78 -20.26
N GLU A 172 4.68 11.04 -19.84
CA GLU A 172 5.14 12.16 -19.01
C GLU A 172 5.02 11.98 -17.49
N GLU A 173 5.97 11.25 -16.90
CA GLU A 173 6.91 11.87 -15.95
C GLU A 173 8.12 10.95 -15.68
N ASN A 174 9.25 11.61 -15.47
CA ASN A 174 10.62 11.09 -15.53
C ASN A 174 10.89 9.87 -14.64
N ASP A 175 11.81 9.04 -15.14
CA ASP A 175 12.61 8.10 -14.35
C ASP A 175 13.15 8.80 -13.09
N ASP A 176 12.61 8.46 -11.94
CA ASP A 176 13.40 8.17 -10.76
C ASP A 176 12.58 7.41 -9.71
N ALA A 177 13.20 6.33 -9.22
CA ALA A 177 12.81 5.49 -8.09
C ALA A 177 11.44 4.76 -8.18
N LYS A 178 11.35 3.79 -9.09
CA LYS A 178 10.57 2.55 -8.85
C LYS A 178 11.46 1.57 -8.08
N VAL A 179 11.36 1.55 -6.75
CA VAL A 179 11.68 0.33 -5.99
C VAL A 179 10.51 -0.62 -6.21
N SER A 180 10.57 -1.35 -7.31
CA SER A 180 9.78 -2.56 -7.53
C SER A 180 10.18 -3.58 -6.47
N SER A 181 9.31 -3.87 -5.52
CA SER A 181 9.43 -5.01 -4.60
C SER A 181 9.12 -6.33 -5.32
N GLU A 182 9.75 -6.56 -6.47
CA GLU A 182 10.18 -7.91 -6.79
C GLU A 182 11.43 -8.12 -5.96
N LYS A 183 11.40 -9.07 -5.01
CA LYS A 183 12.62 -9.48 -4.30
C LYS A 183 13.61 -10.00 -5.34
N LYS A 184 14.42 -9.10 -5.91
CA LYS A 184 15.68 -9.46 -6.54
C LYS A 184 16.58 -9.87 -5.39
N ASP A 185 17.14 -11.07 -5.48
CA ASP A 185 18.13 -11.52 -4.51
C ASP A 185 19.21 -10.44 -4.37
N PRO A 186 19.60 -10.07 -3.13
CA PRO A 186 20.60 -9.06 -2.90
C PRO A 186 21.91 -9.48 -3.56
N LEU A 187 22.62 -8.51 -4.16
CA LEU A 187 23.89 -8.79 -4.83
C LEU A 187 24.99 -9.13 -3.82
N TYR A 188 24.92 -8.51 -2.64
CA TYR A 188 25.87 -8.71 -1.55
C TYR A 188 25.18 -8.60 -0.20
N TYR A 189 25.74 -9.31 0.77
CA TYR A 189 25.35 -9.23 2.17
C TYR A 189 26.41 -8.45 2.93
N TRP A 190 26.03 -7.72 3.95
CA TRP A 190 26.99 -7.04 4.80
C TRP A 190 26.56 -7.08 6.25
N GLN A 191 27.55 -7.08 7.13
CA GLN A 191 27.41 -7.10 8.57
C GLN A 191 28.40 -6.11 9.16
N GLN A 192 28.16 -5.67 10.39
CA GLN A 192 29.04 -4.73 11.05
C GLN A 192 29.14 -5.02 12.54
N THR A 193 30.29 -4.72 13.09
CA THR A 193 30.54 -4.62 14.53
C THR A 193 30.69 -3.13 14.90
N GLU A 194 31.11 -2.83 16.13
CA GLU A 194 31.49 -1.46 16.51
C GLU A 194 32.72 -0.95 15.74
N ASP A 195 33.60 -1.87 15.32
CA ASP A 195 34.94 -1.57 14.81
C ASP A 195 35.10 -1.84 13.32
N ASP A 196 34.36 -2.79 12.75
CA ASP A 196 34.52 -3.23 11.36
C ASP A 196 33.20 -3.45 10.63
N VAL A 197 33.29 -3.55 9.30
CA VAL A 197 32.21 -3.90 8.39
C VAL A 197 32.70 -5.02 7.49
N THR A 198 31.98 -6.13 7.46
CA THR A 198 32.30 -7.28 6.61
C THR A 198 31.25 -7.43 5.52
N ILE A 199 31.68 -7.52 4.26
CA ILE A 199 30.83 -7.61 3.06
C ILE A 199 31.08 -8.95 2.40
N THR A 200 30.02 -9.69 2.07
CA THR A 200 30.08 -10.99 1.42
C THR A 200 29.34 -10.94 0.10
N VAL A 201 30.05 -11.22 -1.00
CA VAL A 201 29.53 -11.19 -2.37
C VAL A 201 29.67 -12.58 -3.00
N HIS A 202 28.60 -13.13 -3.56
CA HIS A 202 28.67 -14.40 -4.29
C HIS A 202 29.04 -14.15 -5.76
N LEU A 203 30.12 -14.76 -6.24
CA LEU A 203 30.62 -14.55 -7.59
C LEU A 203 30.15 -15.65 -8.57
N PRO A 204 29.93 -15.34 -9.86
CA PRO A 204 29.60 -16.33 -10.89
C PRO A 204 30.67 -17.42 -11.06
N GLN A 205 30.29 -18.59 -11.60
CA GLN A 205 31.12 -19.81 -11.58
C GLN A 205 32.48 -19.74 -12.31
N ASP A 206 32.77 -18.69 -13.08
CA ASP A 206 33.94 -18.60 -13.97
C ASP A 206 35.00 -17.54 -13.55
N ILE A 207 34.94 -17.04 -12.31
CA ILE A 207 35.85 -16.01 -11.79
C ILE A 207 36.99 -16.65 -10.99
N THR A 208 38.23 -16.25 -11.29
CA THR A 208 39.43 -16.63 -10.52
C THR A 208 39.93 -15.46 -9.68
N LYS A 209 40.81 -15.73 -8.69
CA LYS A 209 41.35 -14.68 -7.80
C LYS A 209 42.05 -13.54 -8.56
N ASP A 210 42.71 -13.85 -9.67
CA ASP A 210 43.44 -12.87 -10.49
C ASP A 210 42.50 -11.94 -11.29
N ASP A 211 41.23 -12.32 -11.43
CA ASP A 211 40.22 -11.52 -12.12
C ASP A 211 39.59 -10.43 -11.24
N ILE A 212 39.84 -10.47 -9.92
CA ILE A 212 39.23 -9.58 -8.93
C ILE A 212 40.17 -8.40 -8.66
N LYS A 213 39.68 -7.18 -8.90
CA LYS A 213 40.38 -5.93 -8.55
C LYS A 213 39.53 -5.14 -7.58
N ILE A 214 40.06 -4.91 -6.37
CA ILE A 214 39.40 -4.10 -5.34
C ILE A 214 40.25 -2.86 -5.08
N ARG A 215 39.60 -1.70 -5.04
CA ARG A 215 40.21 -0.43 -4.65
C ARG A 215 39.50 0.09 -3.41
N PHE A 216 40.28 0.26 -2.35
CA PHE A 216 39.84 0.90 -1.12
C PHE A 216 40.22 2.39 -1.17
N SER A 217 39.31 3.23 -0.71
CA SER A 217 39.55 4.65 -0.48
C SER A 217 38.87 5.03 0.83
N PRO A 218 39.30 6.12 1.50
CA PRO A 218 38.74 6.49 2.80
C PRO A 218 37.21 6.55 2.81
N ASP A 219 36.59 7.07 1.74
CA ASP A 219 35.14 7.23 1.66
C ASP A 219 34.51 6.43 0.52
N ASN A 220 35.24 5.60 -0.21
CA ASN A 220 34.71 4.89 -1.38
C ASN A 220 35.27 3.47 -1.48
N ILE A 221 34.46 2.58 -2.05
CA ILE A 221 34.85 1.22 -2.41
C ILE A 221 34.56 0.98 -3.89
N CYS A 222 35.45 0.28 -4.58
CA CYS A 222 35.23 -0.16 -5.95
C CYS A 222 35.74 -1.59 -6.12
N VAL A 223 34.84 -2.50 -6.51
CA VAL A 223 35.09 -3.92 -6.78
C VAL A 223 34.79 -4.17 -8.25
N THR A 224 35.80 -4.59 -9.01
CA THR A 224 35.71 -4.85 -10.45
C THR A 224 36.13 -6.28 -10.76
N LEU A 225 35.40 -6.94 -11.65
CA LEU A 225 35.72 -8.28 -12.16
C LEU A 225 36.16 -8.18 -13.63
N LYS A 226 37.25 -8.83 -14.03
CA LYS A 226 37.63 -9.16 -15.43
C LYS A 226 37.15 -8.19 -16.54
N GLU A 227 37.61 -6.94 -16.51
CA GLU A 227 37.28 -5.88 -17.49
C GLU A 227 35.76 -5.67 -17.75
N GLN A 228 34.92 -6.07 -16.80
CA GLN A 228 33.48 -5.78 -16.76
C GLN A 228 33.22 -4.46 -16.03
N PRO A 229 32.00 -3.89 -16.13
CA PRO A 229 31.58 -2.82 -15.24
C PRO A 229 31.77 -3.23 -13.76
N PRO A 230 32.03 -2.24 -12.87
CA PRO A 230 32.26 -2.50 -11.46
C PRO A 230 31.04 -3.20 -10.84
N LEU A 231 31.30 -4.31 -10.17
CA LEU A 231 30.31 -5.11 -9.46
C LEU A 231 29.65 -4.29 -8.35
N MET A 232 30.49 -3.57 -7.62
CA MET A 232 30.10 -2.69 -6.52
C MET A 232 31.01 -1.46 -6.56
N GLU A 233 30.43 -0.29 -6.69
CA GLU A 233 31.15 0.98 -6.64
C GLU A 233 30.27 2.02 -5.96
N GLY A 234 30.84 2.77 -5.02
CA GLY A 234 30.14 3.91 -4.45
C GLY A 234 30.80 4.46 -3.19
N LYS A 235 30.14 5.50 -2.69
CA LYS A 235 30.55 6.20 -1.47
C LYS A 235 30.07 5.45 -0.24
N LEU A 236 31.01 5.10 0.64
CA LEU A 236 30.74 4.48 1.92
C LEU A 236 30.00 5.47 2.84
N TYR A 237 29.20 4.95 3.76
CA TYR A 237 28.45 5.78 4.71
C TYR A 237 29.38 6.63 5.60
N ALA A 238 30.49 6.06 6.06
CA ALA A 238 31.50 6.76 6.84
C ALA A 238 32.92 6.36 6.41
N SER A 239 33.91 7.16 6.85
CA SER A 239 35.29 6.93 6.48
C SER A 239 35.85 5.63 7.09
N VAL A 240 36.61 4.88 6.29
CA VAL A 240 37.31 3.66 6.68
C VAL A 240 38.82 3.87 6.68
N ASP A 241 39.52 3.05 7.46
CA ASP A 241 40.97 2.92 7.35
C ASP A 241 41.34 2.03 6.16
N HIS A 242 41.46 2.67 4.99
CA HIS A 242 41.76 1.98 3.73
C HIS A 242 43.07 1.18 3.72
N GLU A 243 44.03 1.47 4.61
CA GLU A 243 45.29 0.71 4.71
C GLU A 243 45.09 -0.63 5.45
N SER A 244 44.12 -0.68 6.35
CA SER A 244 43.77 -1.87 7.14
C SER A 244 42.64 -2.70 6.54
N CYS A 245 42.04 -2.26 5.43
CA CYS A 245 41.00 -3.00 4.71
C CYS A 245 41.60 -4.21 3.97
N THR A 246 40.96 -5.37 4.07
CA THR A 246 41.42 -6.61 3.44
C THR A 246 40.29 -7.31 2.70
N TRP A 247 40.63 -8.27 1.85
CA TRP A 247 39.65 -9.10 1.16
C TRP A 247 40.17 -10.53 1.00
N ILE A 248 39.25 -11.49 1.01
CA ILE A 248 39.51 -12.92 0.91
C ILE A 248 38.55 -13.50 -0.12
N PHE A 249 39.09 -14.27 -1.07
CA PHE A 249 38.30 -15.08 -1.98
C PHE A 249 38.26 -16.52 -1.44
N ARG A 250 37.07 -16.99 -1.06
CA ARG A 250 36.84 -18.31 -0.46
C ARG A 250 36.61 -19.38 -1.54
N GLU A 251 36.78 -20.65 -1.16
CA GLU A 251 36.65 -21.81 -2.06
C GLU A 251 35.22 -22.01 -2.58
N ASP A 252 34.21 -21.51 -1.86
CA ASP A 252 32.80 -21.51 -2.23
C ASP A 252 32.43 -20.41 -3.26
N LYS A 253 33.45 -19.74 -3.83
CA LYS A 253 33.31 -18.61 -4.77
C LYS A 253 32.64 -17.37 -4.14
N SER A 254 32.70 -17.24 -2.81
CA SER A 254 32.35 -15.99 -2.14
C SER A 254 33.59 -15.08 -1.99
N LEU A 255 33.37 -13.79 -2.22
CA LEU A 255 34.32 -12.73 -1.96
C LEU A 255 33.92 -12.04 -0.66
N GLU A 256 34.79 -12.13 0.35
CA GLU A 256 34.64 -11.47 1.63
C GLU A 256 35.55 -10.24 1.68
N ILE A 257 35.01 -9.10 2.05
CA ILE A 257 35.72 -7.83 2.14
C ILE A 257 35.55 -7.29 3.56
N SER A 258 36.65 -7.07 4.26
CA SER A 258 36.65 -6.53 5.62
C SER A 258 37.14 -5.08 5.59
N LEU A 259 36.28 -4.16 6.01
CA LEU A 259 36.54 -2.73 6.12
C LEU A 259 36.68 -2.35 7.59
N ILE A 260 37.74 -1.63 7.94
CA ILE A 260 37.95 -1.14 9.31
C ILE A 260 37.40 0.28 9.44
N LYS A 261 36.49 0.52 10.39
CA LYS A 261 35.92 1.84 10.61
C LYS A 261 36.97 2.76 11.20
N LYS A 262 37.05 3.99 10.70
CA LYS A 262 37.96 5.01 11.26
C LYS A 262 37.46 5.58 12.59
N ASN A 263 36.13 5.61 12.77
CA ASN A 263 35.47 6.05 13.99
C ASN A 263 34.76 4.85 14.62
N GLU A 264 35.33 4.32 15.69
CA GLU A 264 34.77 3.24 16.52
C GLU A 264 33.37 3.64 17.05
N GLY A 265 32.46 2.66 17.17
CA GLY A 265 31.11 2.84 17.74
C GLY A 265 30.08 3.47 16.79
N SER A 266 30.46 3.87 15.58
CA SER A 266 29.51 4.41 14.59
C SER A 266 28.75 3.27 13.89
N ARG A 267 27.44 3.16 14.14
CA ARG A 267 26.56 2.20 13.45
C ARG A 267 26.12 2.75 12.08
N TRP A 268 26.39 1.98 11.04
CA TRP A 268 26.08 2.34 9.66
C TRP A 268 24.64 1.90 9.33
N PRO A 269 23.75 2.78 8.86
CA PRO A 269 22.41 2.42 8.42
C PRO A 269 22.42 1.77 7.02
N GLU A 270 23.44 2.07 6.22
CA GLU A 270 23.66 1.55 4.87
C GLU A 270 25.17 1.40 4.63
N LEU A 271 25.57 0.49 3.73
CA LEU A 271 26.99 0.30 3.39
C LEU A 271 27.47 1.39 2.42
N ILE A 272 26.78 1.50 1.28
CA ILE A 272 27.04 2.47 0.21
C ILE A 272 25.82 3.36 0.12
N ILE A 273 26.03 4.67 0.14
CA ILE A 273 24.96 5.66 0.15
C ILE A 273 24.13 5.52 -1.14
N GLY A 274 22.87 5.12 -0.98
CA GLY A 274 21.93 4.98 -2.10
C GLY A 274 22.08 3.70 -2.93
N ASP A 275 22.77 2.67 -2.44
CA ASP A 275 22.81 1.34 -3.09
C ASP A 275 21.79 0.37 -2.47
N PRO A 276 20.64 0.10 -3.12
CA PRO A 276 19.63 -0.82 -2.60
C PRO A 276 19.98 -2.30 -2.81
N ARG A 277 21.14 -2.64 -3.38
CA ARG A 277 21.53 -4.03 -3.72
C ARG A 277 22.13 -4.80 -2.54
N GLY A 278 22.43 -4.13 -1.42
CA GLY A 278 23.04 -4.72 -0.24
C GLY A 278 22.03 -5.04 0.87
N GLU A 279 22.08 -6.26 1.41
CA GLU A 279 21.25 -6.64 2.56
C GLU A 279 22.08 -6.71 3.86
N PHE A 280 21.57 -6.08 4.92
CA PHE A 280 22.20 -6.10 6.24
C PHE A 280 21.83 -7.40 6.98
N VAL A 281 22.83 -8.18 7.38
CA VAL A 281 22.66 -9.43 8.12
C VAL A 281 23.18 -9.24 9.54
N MET A 282 22.34 -9.58 10.52
CA MET A 282 22.74 -9.56 11.93
C MET A 282 23.43 -10.87 12.29
N ASP A 283 24.55 -10.80 13.01
CA ASP A 283 25.27 -11.98 13.45
C ASP A 283 24.42 -12.81 14.44
N PRO A 284 24.35 -14.15 14.30
CA PRO A 284 23.54 -15.01 15.17
C PRO A 284 23.87 -14.90 16.67
N SER A 285 25.12 -14.57 17.04
CA SER A 285 25.51 -14.43 18.45
C SER A 285 24.88 -13.21 19.11
N GLN A 286 24.73 -12.10 18.38
CA GLN A 286 24.04 -10.91 18.88
C GLN A 286 22.53 -11.11 18.97
N CYS A 287 21.94 -11.91 18.08
CA CYS A 287 20.54 -12.32 18.21
C CYS A 287 20.28 -13.11 19.50
N SER A 288 21.22 -13.99 19.90
CA SER A 288 21.07 -14.76 21.15
C SER A 288 21.20 -13.91 22.41
N GLU A 289 22.11 -12.93 22.45
CA GLU A 289 22.28 -12.04 23.60
C GLU A 289 21.05 -11.14 23.79
N ILE A 290 20.50 -10.62 22.69
CA ILE A 290 19.24 -9.85 22.72
C ILE A 290 18.10 -10.75 23.18
N ALA A 291 18.01 -11.99 22.68
CA ALA A 291 16.98 -12.93 23.09
C ALA A 291 17.10 -13.32 24.58
N GLU A 292 18.30 -13.60 25.09
CA GLU A 292 18.53 -13.88 26.51
C GLU A 292 18.23 -12.68 27.40
N SER A 293 18.62 -11.48 26.98
CA SER A 293 18.37 -10.25 27.74
C SER A 293 16.89 -9.86 27.75
N LEU A 294 16.13 -10.27 26.73
CA LEU A 294 14.67 -10.10 26.66
C LEU A 294 13.90 -11.30 27.24
N MET A 295 14.57 -12.41 27.57
CA MET A 295 13.94 -13.65 28.05
C MET A 295 13.13 -13.45 29.34
N HIS A 296 13.59 -12.55 30.22
CA HIS A 296 12.86 -12.21 31.45
C HIS A 296 11.54 -11.48 31.17
N LEU A 297 11.43 -10.78 30.03
CA LEU A 297 10.22 -10.09 29.60
C LEU A 297 9.27 -11.01 28.83
N THR A 298 9.75 -12.16 28.35
CA THR A 298 8.94 -13.17 27.64
C THR A 298 8.64 -14.40 28.50
N SER A 299 8.85 -14.34 29.82
CA SER A 299 8.60 -15.48 30.70
C SER A 299 7.09 -15.68 30.93
N GLU A 300 6.56 -16.82 30.48
CA GLU A 300 5.16 -17.26 30.62
C GLU A 300 4.78 -17.67 32.06
N VAL A 301 5.47 -17.17 33.10
CA VAL A 301 5.17 -17.55 34.48
C VAL A 301 3.99 -16.73 34.99
N MET A 302 2.79 -17.17 34.63
CA MET A 302 1.57 -16.71 35.27
C MET A 302 1.58 -17.05 36.77
N ASN A 303 1.48 -16.01 37.57
CA ASN A 303 0.98 -15.95 38.95
C ASN A 303 1.13 -17.25 39.79
N PRO A 304 2.15 -17.38 40.65
CA PRO A 304 2.42 -18.60 41.44
C PRO A 304 1.37 -18.92 42.53
N ASN A 305 0.31 -18.12 42.69
CA ASN A 305 -0.60 -18.27 43.82
C ASN A 305 -2.07 -18.01 43.43
N PRO A 306 -2.85 -19.05 43.09
CA PRO A 306 -4.22 -18.93 42.57
C PRO A 306 -5.29 -18.60 43.62
N GLU A 307 -4.93 -18.37 44.90
CA GLU A 307 -5.90 -18.18 46.00
C GLU A 307 -5.98 -16.75 46.56
N LYS A 308 -5.48 -15.72 45.86
CA LYS A 308 -5.78 -14.34 46.27
C LYS A 308 -7.11 -13.86 45.70
N GLU A 309 -8.04 -13.59 46.61
CA GLU A 309 -9.36 -13.00 46.39
C GLU A 309 -9.30 -11.77 45.48
N ASN A 310 -10.12 -11.82 44.42
CA ASN A 310 -10.36 -10.87 43.32
C ASN A 310 -9.72 -11.33 42.01
N PRO A 311 -10.45 -12.03 41.11
CA PRO A 311 -10.00 -12.18 39.74
C PRO A 311 -10.02 -10.78 39.09
N PRO A 312 -8.87 -10.17 38.74
CA PRO A 312 -8.88 -9.01 37.89
C PRO A 312 -9.01 -9.52 36.46
N CYS A 313 -10.16 -9.23 35.86
CA CYS A 313 -10.52 -9.57 34.49
C CYS A 313 -10.90 -11.04 34.24
N ASN A 314 -11.95 -11.17 33.44
CA ASN A 314 -12.41 -12.38 32.79
C ASN A 314 -11.23 -13.00 32.01
N ALA A 315 -10.88 -14.26 32.29
CA ALA A 315 -9.80 -14.96 31.58
C ALA A 315 -10.05 -15.07 30.06
N GLN A 316 -11.31 -15.09 29.63
CA GLN A 316 -11.71 -15.08 28.22
C GLN A 316 -11.49 -13.71 27.55
N GLU A 317 -11.61 -12.59 28.29
CA GLU A 317 -11.26 -11.24 27.82
C GLU A 317 -9.74 -11.01 27.80
N LEU A 318 -9.00 -11.69 28.67
CA LEU A 318 -7.52 -11.66 28.69
C LEU A 318 -6.93 -12.50 27.56
N GLU A 319 -7.53 -13.64 27.23
CA GLU A 319 -7.16 -14.47 26.07
C GLU A 319 -7.41 -13.73 24.74
N GLU A 320 -8.40 -12.82 24.69
CA GLU A 320 -8.60 -11.89 23.56
C GLU A 320 -7.58 -10.75 23.51
N CYS A 321 -6.87 -10.44 24.60
CA CYS A 321 -5.82 -9.42 24.63
C CYS A 321 -4.46 -9.96 24.13
N ASP A 322 -4.19 -11.25 24.33
CA ASP A 322 -2.97 -11.93 23.84
C ASP A 322 -3.10 -12.41 22.39
N ALA A 323 -4.32 -12.34 21.82
CA ALA A 323 -4.52 -12.41 20.38
C ALA A 323 -3.92 -11.16 19.73
N PHE A 324 -2.60 -11.16 19.54
CA PHE A 324 -1.96 -10.30 18.55
C PHE A 324 -2.65 -10.62 17.23
N LEU A 325 -3.52 -9.73 16.74
CA LEU A 325 -4.00 -9.82 15.38
C LEU A 325 -2.73 -9.74 14.52
N GLU A 326 -2.25 -10.87 14.02
CA GLU A 326 -1.14 -10.94 13.06
C GLU A 326 -1.37 -10.04 11.83
N ASP A 327 -2.59 -9.54 11.67
CA ASP A 327 -3.04 -8.65 10.61
C ASP A 327 -3.43 -7.27 11.19
N GLY A 328 -2.43 -6.44 11.52
CA GLY A 328 -2.65 -5.02 11.81
C GLY A 328 -3.34 -4.33 10.62
N ALA A 329 -4.47 -3.65 10.84
CA ALA A 329 -5.14 -2.92 9.77
C ALA A 329 -4.37 -1.64 9.45
N SER A 330 -3.89 -1.50 8.22
CA SER A 330 -3.20 -0.29 7.78
C SER A 330 -4.20 0.76 7.30
N LEU A 331 -4.04 2.01 7.75
CA LEU A 331 -4.66 3.19 7.17
C LEU A 331 -3.71 3.79 6.12
N CYS A 332 -4.12 3.76 4.87
CA CYS A 332 -3.39 4.32 3.74
C CYS A 332 -4.13 5.53 3.17
N ARG A 333 -3.41 6.63 2.92
CA ARG A 333 -3.88 7.76 2.11
C ARG A 333 -3.25 7.69 0.73
N PHE A 334 -4.08 7.58 -0.29
CA PHE A 334 -3.71 7.62 -1.70
C PHE A 334 -3.97 9.01 -2.26
N ASP A 335 -2.98 9.57 -2.95
CA ASP A 335 -3.11 10.86 -3.63
C ASP A 335 -3.64 10.66 -5.06
N GLY A 336 -4.68 11.41 -5.40
CA GLY A 336 -5.39 11.29 -6.68
C GLY A 336 -4.64 11.88 -7.87
N ASN A 337 -3.60 12.69 -7.67
CA ASN A 337 -2.83 13.26 -8.78
C ASN A 337 -1.56 12.43 -9.04
N THR A 338 -0.84 12.09 -7.97
CA THR A 338 0.43 11.33 -8.07
C THR A 338 0.22 9.81 -8.16
N LEU A 339 -0.99 9.31 -7.85
CA LEU A 339 -1.32 7.89 -7.79
C LEU A 339 -0.37 7.10 -6.87
N LYS A 340 0.19 7.76 -5.86
CA LYS A 340 1.10 7.18 -4.87
C LYS A 340 0.45 7.22 -3.49
N VAL A 341 0.86 6.28 -2.64
CA VAL A 341 0.53 6.31 -1.23
C VAL A 341 1.38 7.40 -0.59
N THR A 342 0.73 8.36 0.06
CA THR A 342 1.45 9.47 0.71
C THR A 342 1.59 9.29 2.22
N HIS A 343 0.64 8.60 2.85
CA HIS A 343 0.68 8.34 4.29
C HIS A 343 0.24 6.90 4.55
N ILE A 344 0.98 6.21 5.41
CA ILE A 344 0.67 4.87 5.91
C ILE A 344 0.78 4.93 7.43
N VAL A 345 -0.28 4.51 8.11
CA VAL A 345 -0.29 4.28 9.56
C VAL A 345 -0.70 2.83 9.76
N SER A 346 0.19 2.03 10.35
CA SER A 346 0.02 0.59 10.60
C SER A 346 -0.11 0.29 12.07
#